data_AF-A0AAV5CBA0-F1
#
_entry.id   AF-A0AAV5CBA0-F1
#
_cell.length_a   1.000
_cell.length_b   1.000
_cell.length_c   1.000
_cell.angle_alpha   90.00
_cell.angle_beta   90.00
_cell.angle_gamma   90.00
#
_symmetry.space_group_name_H-M   'P 1'
#
loop_
_entity.id
_entity.type
_entity.pdbx_description
1 polymer ?
#
loop_
_entity_poly.entity_id
_entity_poly.type
_entity_poly.pdbx_seq_one_letter_code
_entity_poly.pdbx_strand_id
1 'polypeptide(L)'
;MQRIFPKACCSYLVRGGVCHEGLAISELGIYGAYLRNKDKVVINDQCGYLVRTKVSSSDEGGVAAGFAVLDSLYLTDKVLCRSVLSH
;
A
#
# COMPACT_ATOMS: atom_id res chain seq x y z
N MET A 1 -12.32 -13.23 9.41
CA MET A 1 -12.28 -11.77 9.15
C MET A 1 -12.94 -11.51 7.81
N GLN A 2 -13.74 -10.45 7.66
CA GLN A 2 -14.39 -10.12 6.39
C GLN A 2 -13.34 -9.67 5.36
N ARG A 3 -13.38 -10.23 4.15
CA ARG A 3 -12.48 -9.82 3.06
C ARG A 3 -12.87 -8.42 2.56
N ILE A 4 -11.88 -7.54 2.43
CA ILE A 4 -12.04 -6.19 1.90
C ILE A 4 -11.71 -6.23 0.41
N PHE A 5 -12.48 -5.51 -0.41
CA PHE A 5 -12.31 -5.43 -1.85
C PHE A 5 -12.10 -3.97 -2.28
N PRO A 6 -10.86 -3.43 -2.18
CA PRO A 6 -10.53 -2.12 -2.69
C PRO A 6 -10.73 -2.05 -4.20
N LYS A 7 -10.89 -0.83 -4.72
CA LYS A 7 -10.93 -0.62 -6.17
C LYS A 7 -9.55 -0.90 -6.76
N ALA A 8 -9.50 -1.75 -7.79
CA ALA A 8 -8.28 -2.01 -8.53
C ALA A 8 -7.97 -0.89 -9.54
N CYS A 9 -6.69 -0.58 -9.71
CA CYS A 9 -6.16 0.40 -10.65
C CYS A 9 -5.10 -0.24 -11.55
N CYS A 10 -5.01 0.20 -12.81
CA CYS A 10 -3.91 -0.22 -13.67
C CYS A 10 -2.60 0.33 -13.09
N SER A 11 -1.64 -0.57 -12.85
CA SER A 11 -0.38 -0.27 -12.19
C SER A 11 0.76 -1.03 -12.87
N TYR A 12 1.95 -0.43 -12.81
CA TYR A 12 3.19 -1.05 -13.28
C TYR A 12 3.98 -1.55 -12.07
N LEU A 13 4.17 -2.86 -11.96
CA LEU A 13 4.91 -3.50 -10.89
C LEU A 13 6.29 -3.90 -11.41
N VAL A 14 7.34 -3.29 -10.86
CA VAL A 14 8.72 -3.60 -11.25
C VAL A 14 9.37 -4.51 -10.22
N ARG A 15 9.90 -5.66 -10.68
CA ARG A 15 10.62 -6.62 -9.84
C ARG A 15 11.77 -7.24 -10.62
N GLY A 16 12.97 -7.25 -10.03
CA GLY A 16 14.14 -7.84 -10.66
C GLY A 16 14.47 -7.25 -12.04
N GLY A 17 14.15 -5.97 -12.26
CA GLY A 17 14.30 -5.29 -13.55
C GLY A 17 13.21 -5.58 -14.58
N VAL A 18 12.24 -6.45 -14.28
CA VAL A 18 11.10 -6.74 -15.16
C VAL A 18 9.89 -5.92 -14.73
N CYS A 19 9.22 -5.30 -15.70
CA CYS A 19 7.99 -4.55 -15.49
C CYS A 19 6.78 -5.41 -15.87
N HIS A 20 5.82 -5.52 -14.97
CA HIS A 20 4.54 -6.17 -15.19
C HIS A 20 3.41 -5.15 -15.08
N GLU A 21 2.60 -5.02 -16.12
CA GLU A 21 1.38 -4.23 -16.07
C GLU A 21 0.20 -5.10 -15.64
N GLY A 22 -0.66 -4.56 -14.77
CA GLY A 22 -1.88 -5.26 -14.39
C GLY A 22 -2.77 -4.47 -13.44
N LEU A 23 -3.94 -5.03 -13.17
CA LEU A 23 -4.83 -4.52 -12.13
C LEU A 23 -4.24 -4.84 -10.76
N ALA A 24 -4.01 -3.79 -9.97
CA ALA A 24 -3.45 -3.91 -8.65
C ALA A 24 -4.31 -3.18 -7.62
N ILE A 25 -4.18 -3.61 -6.37
CA ILE A 25 -4.76 -2.96 -5.20
C ILE A 25 -3.64 -2.58 -4.23
N SER A 26 -3.86 -1.50 -3.49
CA SER A 26 -2.90 -0.96 -2.54
C SER A 26 -3.39 -1.13 -1.11
N GLU A 27 -2.45 -1.39 -0.20
CA GLU A 27 -2.65 -1.50 1.23
C GLU A 27 -1.82 -0.42 1.92
N LEU A 28 -2.49 0.49 2.63
CA LEU A 28 -1.85 1.56 3.40
C LEU A 28 -1.57 1.10 4.84
N GLY A 29 -0.30 1.06 5.22
CA GLY A 29 0.16 0.89 6.59
C GLY A 29 0.58 2.22 7.19
N ILE A 30 0.19 2.46 8.45
CA ILE A 30 0.60 3.63 9.24
C ILE A 30 1.51 3.13 10.36
N TYR A 31 2.73 3.67 10.45
CA TYR A 31 3.63 3.34 11.53
C TYR A 31 3.26 4.13 12.78
N GLY A 32 3.32 3.48 13.94
CA GLY A 32 3.17 4.12 15.25
C GLY A 32 4.36 3.78 16.13
N ALA A 33 4.86 4.77 16.87
CA ALA A 33 5.86 4.57 17.91
C ALA A 33 5.21 4.81 19.28
N TYR A 34 5.44 3.89 20.20
CA TYR A 34 4.93 3.98 21.55
C TYR A 34 6.03 3.69 22.57
N LEU A 35 6.20 4.61 23.53
CA LEU A 35 7.13 4.48 24.65
C LEU A 35 6.43 4.95 25.93
N ARG A 36 6.50 4.15 26.99
CA ARG A 36 5.99 4.53 28.32
C ARG A 36 7.01 4.20 29.42
N ASN A 37 6.94 4.94 30.51
CA ASN A 37 7.64 4.67 31.75
C ASN A 37 6.64 4.69 32.90
N LYS A 38 6.33 3.52 33.48
CA LYS A 38 5.24 3.32 34.44
C LYS A 38 3.93 3.91 33.88
N ASP A 39 3.35 4.89 34.55
CA ASP A 39 2.08 5.53 34.16
C ASP A 39 2.28 6.70 33.20
N LYS A 40 3.53 7.11 32.95
CA LYS A 40 3.83 8.21 32.02
C LYS A 40 4.04 7.67 30.61
N VAL A 41 3.15 8.02 29.69
CA VAL A 41 3.40 7.89 28.25
C VAL A 41 4.43 8.94 27.84
N VAL A 42 5.53 8.49 27.24
CA VAL A 42 6.63 9.34 26.77
C VAL A 42 6.48 9.64 25.29
N ILE A 43 6.09 8.64 24.49
CA ILE A 43 5.84 8.74 23.04
C ILE A 43 4.58 7.94 22.72
N ASN A 44 3.68 8.51 21.92
CA ASN A 44 2.55 7.82 21.34
C ASN A 44 2.16 8.54 20.04
N ASP A 45 3.00 8.37 19.02
CA ASP A 45 2.96 9.17 17.82
C ASP A 45 2.82 8.30 16.57
N GLN A 46 2.24 8.90 15.53
CA GLN A 46 2.30 8.37 14.17
C GLN A 46 3.65 8.74 13.55
N CYS A 47 4.32 7.77 12.93
CA CYS A 47 5.72 7.87 12.52
C CYS A 47 5.94 7.56 11.04
N GLY A 48 5.04 8.05 10.19
CA GLY A 48 5.09 7.82 8.75
C GLY A 48 4.18 6.68 8.29
N TYR A 49 4.39 6.25 7.05
CA TYR A 49 3.53 5.29 6.37
C TYR A 49 4.32 4.39 5.41
N LEU A 50 3.67 3.30 4.99
CA LEU A 50 4.13 2.41 3.94
C LEU A 50 2.93 2.03 3.07
N VAL A 51 3.04 2.20 1.75
CA VAL A 51 2.07 1.63 0.83
C VAL A 51 2.68 0.38 0.22
N ARG A 52 1.89 -0.70 0.22
CA ARG A 52 2.22 -1.93 -0.51
C ARG A 52 1.18 -2.11 -1.60
N THR A 53 1.63 -2.43 -2.80
CA THR A 53 0.73 -2.68 -3.94
C THR A 53 0.95 -4.09 -4.46
N LYS A 54 -0.16 -4.81 -4.70
CA LYS A 54 -0.16 -6.19 -5.21
C LYS A 54 -1.16 -6.35 -6.34
N VAL A 55 -0.95 -7.33 -7.21
CA VAL A 55 -1.94 -7.70 -8.21
C VAL A 55 -3.26 -8.09 -7.53
N SER A 56 -4.39 -7.64 -8.08
CA SER A 56 -5.70 -7.74 -7.42
C SER A 56 -6.18 -9.17 -7.20
N SER A 57 -5.66 -10.12 -7.98
CA SER A 57 -5.95 -11.55 -7.88
C SER A 57 -5.12 -12.29 -6.83
N SER A 58 -4.08 -11.66 -6.25
CA SER A 58 -3.21 -12.33 -5.29
C SER A 58 -3.80 -12.31 -3.88
N ASP A 59 -3.83 -13.46 -3.23
CA ASP A 59 -4.23 -13.57 -1.84
C ASP A 59 -3.09 -13.15 -0.87
N GLU A 60 -1.83 -13.26 -1.30
CA GLU A 60 -0.65 -12.86 -0.54
C GLU A 60 -0.29 -11.38 -0.76
N GLY A 61 0.44 -10.76 0.17
CA GLY A 61 0.76 -9.31 0.11
C GLY A 61 2.11 -8.90 0.70
N GLY A 62 3.00 -9.86 1.00
CA GLY A 62 4.32 -9.58 1.55
C GLY A 62 5.28 -9.04 0.49
N VAL A 63 5.96 -7.92 0.76
CA VAL A 63 7.03 -7.40 -0.11
C VAL A 63 8.25 -8.31 -0.05
N ALA A 64 8.73 -8.64 1.17
CA ALA A 64 9.87 -9.53 1.37
C ALA A 64 9.63 -10.96 0.86
N ALA A 65 8.38 -11.43 0.91
CA ALA A 65 7.98 -12.72 0.36
C ALA A 65 7.83 -12.71 -1.17
N GLY A 66 7.90 -11.55 -1.82
CA GLY A 66 7.77 -11.43 -3.27
C GLY A 66 6.33 -11.50 -3.77
N PHE A 67 5.33 -10.99 -3.04
CA PHE A 67 3.94 -10.91 -3.52
C PHE A 67 3.45 -9.48 -3.75
N ALA A 68 4.07 -8.51 -3.10
CA ALA A 68 3.80 -7.09 -3.29
C ALA A 68 5.06 -6.32 -3.72
N VAL A 69 4.86 -5.06 -4.12
CA VAL A 69 5.91 -4.06 -4.33
C VAL A 69 5.71 -2.87 -3.40
N LEU A 70 6.76 -2.08 -3.21
CA LEU A 70 6.68 -0.81 -2.51
C LEU A 70 6.01 0.23 -3.39
N ASP A 71 5.18 1.07 -2.77
CA ASP A 71 4.47 2.12 -3.46
C ASP A 71 4.42 3.40 -2.60
N SER A 72 3.90 4.48 -3.17
CA SER A 72 3.71 5.78 -2.53
C SER A 72 2.25 6.22 -2.59
N LEU A 73 1.86 7.16 -1.73
CA LEU A 73 0.52 7.72 -1.78
C LEU A 73 0.45 8.85 -2.82
N TYR A 74 -0.57 8.80 -3.66
CA TYR A 74 -1.03 9.93 -4.43
C TYR A 74 -2.31 10.48 -3.78
N LEU A 75 -2.20 11.60 -3.07
CA LEU A 75 -3.33 12.22 -2.40
C LEU A 75 -4.23 12.91 -3.43
N THR A 76 -5.53 12.62 -3.39
CA THR A 76 -6.49 13.12 -4.37
C THR A 76 -7.72 13.69 -3.67
N ASP A 77 -8.10 14.90 -4.07
CA ASP A 77 -9.26 15.63 -3.51
C ASP A 77 -10.62 15.00 -3.91
N LYS A 78 -10.57 14.03 -4.83
CA LYS A 78 -11.69 13.19 -5.27
C LYS A 78 -11.23 11.74 -5.32
N VAL A 79 -12.14 10.78 -5.18
CA VAL A 79 -11.86 9.37 -5.48
C VAL A 79 -11.40 9.29 -6.94
N LEU A 80 -10.09 9.17 -7.18
CA LEU A 80 -9.55 9.20 -8.54
C LEU A 80 -10.04 7.96 -9.30
N CYS A 81 -10.98 8.20 -10.19
CA CYS A 81 -11.43 7.28 -11.20
C CYS A 81 -11.08 7.89 -12.55
N ARG A 82 -9.83 7.77 -12.98
CA ARG A 82 -9.48 7.93 -14.38
C ARG A 82 -8.54 6.81 -14.78
N SER A 83 -9.03 6.00 -15.71
CA SER A 83 -8.22 5.36 -16.72
C SER A 83 -7.06 6.29 -17.07
N VAL A 84 -5.83 5.82 -16.85
CA VAL A 84 -4.65 6.44 -17.44
C VAL A 84 -4.95 6.51 -18.94
N LEU A 85 -5.13 7.73 -19.44
CA LEU A 85 -5.41 7.98 -20.84
C LEU A 85 -4.28 7.35 -21.66
N SER A 86 -4.72 6.63 -22.69
CA SER A 86 -3.96 6.28 -23.88
C SER A 86 -3.00 7.40 -24.31
N HIS A 87 -1.73 7.04 -24.45
CA HIS A 87 -0.92 7.49 -25.57
C HIS A 87 -0.70 6.30 -26.50
#